data_AF-A0A8I1AIM1-F1
#
_entry.id   AF-A0A8I1AIM1-F1
#
_cell.length_a   1.000
_cell.length_b   1.000
_cell.length_c   1.000
_cell.angle_alpha   90.00
_cell.angle_beta   90.00
_cell.angle_gamma   90.00
#
_symmetry.space_group_name_H-M   'P 1'
#
loop_
_entity.id
_entity.type
_entity.pdbx_description
1 polymer ?
#
loop_
_entity_poly.entity_id
_entity_poly.type
_entity_poly.pdbx_seq_one_letter_code
_entity_poly.pdbx_strand_id
1 'polypeptide(L)' 'MANEVQMHAAAPFASTAVQQLEQLEAMFHAIRSELESDCYAYQLANLGQEIASGYAAMMGRIAQMEVHHV' A
#
# COMPACT_ATOMS: atom_id res chain seq x y z
N MET A 1 -32.38 4.67 23.89
CA MET A 1 -31.61 3.59 23.23
C MET A 1 -31.15 4.04 21.84
N ALA A 2 -30.36 5.11 21.74
CA ALA A 2 -29.97 5.70 20.44
C ALA A 2 -28.54 6.25 20.45
N ASN A 3 -27.63 5.62 21.20
CA ASN A 3 -26.25 6.11 21.33
C ASN A 3 -25.16 5.04 21.15
N GLU A 4 -25.50 3.80 20.77
CA GLU A 4 -24.52 2.71 20.63
C GLU A 4 -24.13 2.42 19.17
N VAL A 5 -24.89 2.94 18.21
CA VAL A 5 -24.69 2.67 16.77
C VAL A 5 -23.56 3.54 16.18
N GLN A 6 -23.20 4.65 16.81
CA GLN A 6 -22.27 5.62 16.23
C GLN A 6 -20.79 5.33 16.51
N MET A 7 -20.46 4.43 17.45
CA MET A 7 -19.07 4.03 17.73
C MET A 7 -18.55 2.87 16.85
N HIS A 8 -19.41 2.20 16.08
CA HIS A 8 -19.04 1.02 15.29
C HIS A 8 -18.53 1.30 13.88
N ALA A 9 -18.60 2.56 13.39
CA ALA A 9 -18.25 2.88 12.01
C ALA A 9 -16.74 3.10 11.76
N ALA A 10 -15.93 3.32 12.80
CA ALA A 10 -14.48 3.58 12.66
C ALA A 10 -13.58 2.36 12.94
N ALA A 11 -14.11 1.34 13.64
CA ALA A 11 -13.36 0.12 13.98
C ALA A 11 -13.12 -0.88 12.81
N PRO A 12 -14.00 -1.03 11.80
CA PRO A 12 -13.80 -2.09 10.80
C PRO A 12 -12.68 -1.77 9.81
N PHE A 13 -12.41 -0.50 9.50
CA PHE A 13 -11.37 -0.12 8.53
C PHE A 13 -9.96 -0.38 9.07
N ALA A 14 -9.71 -0.04 10.34
CA ALA A 14 -8.42 -0.30 10.99
C ALA A 14 -8.16 -1.81 11.14
N SER A 15 -9.19 -2.60 11.49
CA SER A 15 -9.07 -4.06 11.60
C SER A 15 -8.74 -4.71 10.25
N THR A 16 -9.36 -4.26 9.16
CA THR A 16 -9.09 -4.82 7.83
C THR A 16 -7.74 -4.38 7.28
N ALA A 17 -7.32 -3.13 7.52
CA ALA A 17 -6.02 -2.64 7.05
C ALA A 17 -4.87 -3.38 7.74
N VAL A 18 -4.97 -3.61 9.06
CA VAL A 18 -3.97 -4.39 9.81
C VAL A 18 -3.91 -5.83 9.28
N GLN A 19 -5.06 -6.48 9.09
CA GLN A 19 -5.11 -7.85 8.53
C GLN A 19 -4.51 -7.94 7.12
N GLN A 20 -4.76 -6.93 6.27
CA GLN A 20 -4.16 -6.86 4.94
C GLN A 20 -2.64 -6.68 5.01
N LEU A 21 -2.15 -5.88 5.96
CA LEU A 21 -0.71 -5.72 6.19
C LEU A 21 -0.06 -7.01 6.70
N GLU A 22 -0.70 -7.70 7.64
CA GLU A 22 -0.24 -9.00 8.14
C GLU A 22 -0.19 -10.05 7.02
N GLN A 23 -1.23 -10.09 6.18
CA GLN A 23 -1.27 -11.01 5.03
C GLN A 23 -0.18 -10.67 4.01
N LEU A 24 0.05 -9.38 3.75
CA LEU A 24 1.10 -8.92 2.86
C LEU A 24 2.49 -9.28 3.40
N GLU A 25 2.73 -9.10 4.69
CA GLU A 25 3.97 -9.49 5.35
C GLU A 25 4.22 -11.01 5.23
N ALA A 26 3.19 -11.82 5.48
CA ALA A 26 3.27 -13.28 5.33
C ALA A 26 3.63 -13.69 3.89
N MET A 27 3.06 -13.01 2.89
CA MET A 27 3.39 -13.24 1.48
C MET A 27 4.86 -12.90 1.17
N PHE A 28 5.34 -11.74 1.63
CA PHE A 28 6.75 -11.37 1.46
C PHE A 28 7.70 -12.33 2.17
N HIS A 29 7.31 -12.84 3.34
CA HIS A 29 8.08 -13.84 4.07
C HIS A 29 8.17 -15.17 3.29
N ALA A 30 7.07 -15.65 2.72
CA ALA A 30 7.04 -16.87 1.90
C ALA A 30 7.84 -16.71 0.60
N ILE A 31 7.79 -15.55 -0.04
CA ILE A 31 8.60 -15.25 -1.22
C ILE A 31 10.09 -15.27 -0.86
N ARG A 32 10.46 -14.71 0.29
CA ARG A 32 11.84 -14.70 0.77
C ARG A 32 12.38 -16.10 1.06
N SER A 33 11.54 -17.05 1.52
CA SER A 33 12.01 -18.42 1.80
C SER A 33 12.33 -19.23 0.54
N GLU A 34 11.79 -18.83 -0.62
CA GLU A 34 12.00 -19.51 -1.91
C GLU A 34 13.10 -18.88 -2.77
N LEU A 35 13.59 -17.68 -2.40
CA LEU A 35 14.58 -16.94 -3.17
C LEU A 35 15.97 -17.01 -2.53
N GLU A 36 16.99 -17.04 -3.39
CA GLU A 36 18.37 -16.83 -2.94
C GLU A 36 18.50 -15.46 -2.26
N SER A 37 19.24 -15.41 -1.14
CA SER A 37 19.26 -14.26 -0.22
C SER A 37 19.63 -12.94 -0.90
N ASP A 38 20.51 -12.99 -1.90
CA ASP A 38 20.98 -11.82 -2.63
C ASP A 38 20.00 -11.32 -3.70
N CYS A 39 19.10 -12.19 -4.18
CA CYS A 39 18.12 -11.86 -5.21
C CYS A 39 16.88 -11.15 -4.65
N TYR A 40 16.45 -11.54 -3.44
CA TYR A 40 15.24 -10.99 -2.80
C TYR A 40 15.34 -9.47 -2.57
N ALA A 41 16.46 -9.00 -2.01
CA ALA A 41 16.65 -7.58 -1.70
C ALA A 41 16.63 -6.71 -2.97
N TYR A 42 17.28 -7.19 -4.04
CA TYR A 42 17.31 -6.50 -5.33
C TYR A 42 15.92 -6.45 -5.98
N GLN A 43 15.20 -7.57 -6.01
CA GLN A 43 13.85 -7.63 -6.57
C GLN A 43 12.86 -6.75 -5.80
N LEU A 44 12.96 -6.73 -4.46
CA LEU A 44 12.12 -5.87 -3.62
C LEU A 44 12.40 -4.38 -3.86
N ALA A 45 13.68 -4.01 -4.00
CA ALA A 45 14.07 -2.64 -4.31
C ALA A 45 13.53 -2.18 -5.67
N ASN A 46 13.63 -3.02 -6.70
CA ASN A 46 13.07 -2.72 -8.02
C ASN A 46 11.55 -2.55 -7.99
N LEU A 47 10.84 -3.45 -7.31
CA LEU A 47 9.38 -3.33 -7.13
C LEU A 47 9.01 -2.01 -6.45
N GLY A 48 9.72 -1.63 -5.39
CA GLY A 48 9.52 -0.36 -4.71
C GLY A 48 9.74 0.85 -5.63
N GLN A 49 10.80 0.83 -6.44
CA GLN A 49 11.10 1.88 -7.40
C GLN A 49 10.01 2.00 -8.48
N GLU A 50 9.55 0.89 -9.05
CA GLU A 50 8.48 0.90 -10.05
C GLU A 50 7.19 1.52 -9.51
N ILE A 51 6.74 1.08 -8.32
CA ILE A 51 5.54 1.62 -7.67
C ILE A 51 5.68 3.11 -7.40
N ALA A 52 6.80 3.53 -6.79
CA ALA A 52 7.04 4.92 -6.45
C ALA A 52 7.10 5.81 -7.70
N SER A 53 7.76 5.35 -8.75
CA SER A 53 7.87 6.09 -10.02
C SER A 53 6.52 6.24 -10.72
N GLY A 54 5.69 5.18 -10.73
CA GLY A 54 4.34 5.22 -11.28
C GLY A 54 3.44 6.20 -10.52
N TYR A 55 3.49 6.17 -9.19
CA TYR A 55 2.76 7.12 -8.35
C TYR A 55 3.21 8.56 -8.60
N ALA A 56 4.52 8.82 -8.63
CA ALA A 56 5.06 10.15 -8.89
C ALA A 56 4.66 10.68 -10.28
N ALA A 57 4.71 9.83 -11.31
CA ALA A 57 4.27 10.20 -12.66
C ALA A 57 2.76 10.51 -12.72
N MET A 58 1.94 9.72 -12.01
CA MET A 58 0.50 9.97 -11.90
C MET A 58 0.21 11.30 -11.21
N MET A 59 0.85 11.56 -10.07
CA MET A 59 0.70 12.81 -9.32
C MET A 59 1.20 14.01 -10.12
N GLY A 60 2.29 13.86 -10.87
CA GLY A 60 2.77 14.88 -11.80
C GLY A 60 1.74 15.23 -12.87
N ARG A 61 1.06 14.23 -13.45
CA ARG A 61 -0.03 14.47 -14.42
C ARG A 61 -1.22 15.19 -13.78
N ILE A 62 -1.64 14.76 -12.59
CA ILE A 62 -2.75 15.41 -11.86
C ILE A 62 -2.40 16.87 -11.57
N ALA A 63 -1.20 17.13 -11.04
CA ALA A 63 -0.75 18.50 -10.77
C ALA A 63 -0.72 19.37 -12.04
N GLN A 64 -0.28 18.83 -13.17
CA GLN A 64 -0.30 19.57 -14.45
C GLN A 64 -1.72 19.87 -14.95
N MET A 65 -2.68 18.96 -14.72
CA MET A 65 -4.09 19.17 -15.07
C MET A 65 -4.72 20.27 -14.21
N GLU A 66 -4.47 20.27 -12.91
CA GLU A 66 -4.97 21.31 -11.99
C GLU A 66 -4.42 22.70 -12.33
N VAL A 67 -3.16 22.79 -12.78
CA VAL A 67 -2.54 24.06 -13.20
C VAL A 67 -3.13 24.59 -14.53
N HIS A 68 -3.57 23.71 -15.44
CA HIS A 68 -4.20 24.12 -16.71
C HIS A 68 -5.69 24.46 -16.56
N HIS A 69 -6.30 24.25 -15.39
CA HIS A 69 -7.70 24.55 -15.12
C HIS A 69 -7.92 25.92 -14.45
N VAL A 70 -6.88 26.77 -14.37
CA VAL A 70 -6.90 28.16 -13.87
C VAL A 70 -6.77 29.15 -15.02
#